data_AF-A0A441EX87-F1
#
_entry.id   AF-A0A441EX87-F1
#
_cell.length_a   1.000
_cell.length_b   1.000
_cell.length_c   1.000
_cell.angle_alpha   90.00
_cell.angle_beta   90.00
_cell.angle_gamma   90.00
#
_symmetry.space_group_name_H-M   'P 1'
#
loop_
_entity.id
_entity.type
_entity.pdbx_description
1 polymer ?
#
loop_
_entity_poly.entity_id
_entity_poly.type
_entity_poly.pdbx_seq_one_letter_code
_entity_poly.pdbx_strand_id
1 'polypeptide(L)'
;DSETARAQSIRGLFKIRLAEETGRKKVALDEVMSAADIVKRFSTGAMSFGSISREAHTTLARAMNAIGGKSNTGEGGEEADRYLPLPDGGKNPERSAIKQVASGRFGVTAEYLVNSDVMQIKVAQGAKPGEGGQLPGHKVDATIAKVRHSTPGVGLISPPPHHDIYSIEDL
;
A
#
# COMPACT_ATOMS: atom_id res chain seq x y z
N ASP A 1 20.73 -19.85 3.27
CA ASP A 1 19.59 -20.01 4.17
C ASP A 1 18.63 -21.03 3.57
N SER A 2 18.27 -22.10 4.30
CA SER A 2 17.65 -23.30 3.70
C SER A 2 16.23 -23.07 3.20
N GLU A 3 15.50 -22.10 3.76
CA GLU A 3 14.13 -21.79 3.33
C GLU A 3 14.07 -21.06 1.99
N THR A 4 15.01 -20.15 1.71
CA THR A 4 14.99 -19.38 0.46
C THR A 4 15.40 -20.26 -0.74
N ALA A 5 16.32 -21.19 -0.52
CA ALA A 5 16.68 -22.22 -1.50
C ALA A 5 15.52 -23.20 -1.74
N ARG A 6 14.77 -23.58 -0.69
CA ARG A 6 13.55 -24.39 -0.81
C ARG A 6 12.41 -23.64 -1.54
N ALA A 7 12.31 -22.32 -1.35
CA ALA A 7 11.31 -21.47 -1.99
C ALA A 7 11.60 -21.17 -3.47
N GLN A 8 12.65 -21.76 -4.07
CA GLN A 8 13.00 -21.69 -5.49
C GLN A 8 13.05 -20.27 -6.08
N SER A 9 13.36 -19.26 -5.26
CA SER A 9 13.52 -17.88 -5.72
C SER A 9 14.97 -17.60 -6.11
N ILE A 10 15.19 -16.72 -7.10
CA ILE A 10 16.52 -16.35 -7.60
C ILE A 10 17.45 -15.90 -6.46
N ARG A 11 16.94 -15.15 -5.48
CA ARG A 11 17.72 -14.72 -4.30
C ARG A 11 18.32 -15.88 -3.50
N GLY A 12 17.73 -17.07 -3.57
CA GLY A 12 18.23 -18.29 -2.91
C GLY A 12 19.47 -18.88 -3.57
N LEU A 13 19.79 -18.47 -4.81
CA LEU A 13 21.03 -18.86 -5.51
C LEU A 13 22.25 -18.09 -4.99
N PHE A 14 22.04 -17.00 -4.26
CA PHE A 14 23.11 -16.16 -3.74
C PHE A 14 23.41 -16.48 -2.28
N LYS A 15 24.71 -16.47 -1.93
CA LYS A 15 25.20 -16.49 -0.56
C LYS A 15 25.74 -15.10 -0.20
N ILE A 16 25.33 -14.56 0.95
CA ILE A 16 25.99 -13.41 1.55
C ILE A 16 27.30 -13.91 2.18
N ARG A 17 28.44 -13.46 1.65
CA ARG A 17 29.75 -13.74 2.24
C ARG A 17 29.86 -13.01 3.57
N LEU A 18 30.06 -13.75 4.65
CA LEU A 18 30.13 -13.16 5.98
C LEU A 18 31.45 -12.39 6.20
N ALA A 19 31.49 -11.59 7.28
CA ALA A 19 32.65 -10.77 7.60
C ALA A 19 33.94 -11.60 7.70
N GLU A 20 33.87 -12.78 8.33
CA GLU A 20 34.98 -13.75 8.43
C GLU A 20 35.46 -14.27 7.07
N GLU A 21 34.57 -14.48 6.09
CA GLU A 21 34.91 -14.93 4.74
C GLU A 21 35.52 -13.82 3.86
N THR A 22 35.50 -12.58 4.34
CA THR A 22 35.97 -11.40 3.61
C THR A 22 37.07 -10.63 4.35
N GLY A 23 37.57 -11.15 5.47
CA GLY A 23 38.59 -10.49 6.31
C GLY A 23 38.09 -9.22 7.00
N ARG A 24 36.77 -9.00 7.09
CA ARG A 24 36.16 -7.85 7.77
C ARG A 24 35.88 -8.16 9.23
N LYS A 25 35.89 -7.12 10.07
CA LYS A 25 35.48 -7.22 11.48
C LYS A 25 33.96 -7.21 11.59
N LYS A 26 33.41 -8.04 12.48
CA LYS A 26 31.98 -7.99 12.86
C LYS A 26 31.70 -6.67 13.60
N VAL A 27 30.54 -6.09 13.34
CA VAL A 27 30.05 -4.86 13.99
C VAL A 27 29.20 -5.28 15.20
N ALA A 28 29.25 -4.51 16.28
CA ALA A 28 28.45 -4.81 17.47
C ALA A 28 26.97 -4.47 17.21
N LEU A 29 26.03 -5.21 17.80
CA LEU A 29 24.61 -5.06 17.46
C LEU A 29 24.03 -3.70 17.90
N ASP A 30 24.57 -3.13 18.96
CA ASP A 30 24.28 -1.79 19.46
C ASP A 30 24.78 -0.66 18.54
N GLU A 31 25.77 -0.94 17.68
CA GLU A 31 26.19 -0.03 16.61
C GLU A 31 25.27 -0.09 15.37
N VAL A 32 24.35 -1.06 15.31
CA VAL A 32 23.37 -1.19 14.22
C VAL A 32 22.16 -0.30 14.51
N MET A 33 21.55 0.21 13.44
CA MET A 33 20.29 0.96 13.52
C MET A 33 19.24 0.21 14.35
N SER A 34 18.58 0.93 15.26
CA SER A 34 17.54 0.37 16.12
C SER A 34 16.40 -0.24 15.30
N ALA A 35 15.73 -1.27 15.85
CA ALA A 35 14.54 -1.82 15.21
C ALA A 35 13.46 -0.75 14.99
N ALA A 36 13.29 0.17 15.93
CA ALA A 36 12.33 1.28 15.85
C ALA A 36 12.63 2.24 14.67
N ASP A 37 13.89 2.39 14.27
CA ASP A 37 14.26 3.19 13.10
C ASP A 37 14.20 2.39 11.80
N ILE A 38 14.50 1.09 11.84
CA ILE A 38 14.38 0.20 10.69
C ILE A 38 12.93 0.12 10.22
N VAL A 39 11.96 -0.05 11.14
CA VAL A 39 10.54 -0.22 10.78
C VAL A 39 9.93 1.01 10.10
N LYS A 40 10.51 2.20 10.29
CA LYS A 40 10.09 3.43 9.57
C LYS A 40 10.30 3.34 8.05
N ARG A 41 11.18 2.43 7.61
CA ARG A 41 11.41 2.12 6.19
C ARG A 41 10.39 1.16 5.61
N PHE A 42 9.57 0.52 6.45
CA PHE A 42 8.58 -0.43 5.99
C PHE A 42 7.29 0.28 5.58
N SER A 43 6.63 -0.31 4.58
CA SER A 43 5.30 0.07 4.17
C SER A 43 4.46 -1.18 3.99
N THR A 44 3.18 -1.13 4.34
CA THR A 44 2.28 -2.24 3.99
C THR A 44 2.06 -2.24 2.48
N GLY A 45 1.84 -3.42 1.91
CA GLY A 45 1.40 -3.54 0.53
C GLY A 45 0.09 -2.77 0.30
N ALA A 46 -0.11 -2.32 -0.94
CA ALA A 46 -1.30 -1.60 -1.34
C ALA A 46 -2.45 -2.59 -1.59
N MET A 47 -3.42 -2.63 -0.68
CA MET A 47 -4.56 -3.53 -0.75
C MET A 47 -5.84 -2.70 -0.61
N SER A 48 -6.68 -2.70 -1.64
CA SER A 48 -7.84 -1.82 -1.67
C SER A 48 -8.88 -2.12 -0.58
N PHE A 49 -9.49 -1.08 -0.03
CA PHE A 49 -10.79 -1.22 0.63
C PHE A 49 -11.80 -1.83 -0.35
N GLY A 50 -12.36 -2.98 0.01
CA GLY A 50 -13.17 -3.84 -0.85
C GLY A 50 -12.45 -5.13 -1.25
N SER A 51 -11.13 -5.11 -1.49
CA SER A 51 -10.36 -6.36 -1.58
C SER A 51 -10.19 -6.99 -0.20
N ILE A 52 -9.90 -6.16 0.80
CA ILE A 52 -9.90 -6.48 2.22
C ILE A 52 -10.98 -5.68 2.95
N SER A 53 -11.38 -6.14 4.13
CA SER A 53 -12.41 -5.47 4.93
C SER A 53 -11.92 -4.14 5.50
N ARG A 54 -12.86 -3.30 5.96
CA ARG A 54 -12.55 -2.04 6.64
C ARG A 54 -11.70 -2.28 7.88
N GLU A 55 -12.00 -3.31 8.66
CA GLU A 55 -11.29 -3.67 9.89
C GLU A 55 -9.84 -4.02 9.57
N ALA A 56 -9.59 -4.84 8.56
CA ALA A 56 -8.24 -5.20 8.14
C ALA A 56 -7.48 -3.97 7.63
N HIS A 57 -8.12 -3.18 6.77
CA HIS A 57 -7.52 -1.98 6.18
C HIS A 57 -7.16 -0.93 7.24
N THR A 58 -8.05 -0.72 8.20
CA THR A 58 -7.87 0.20 9.34
C THR A 58 -6.80 -0.31 10.30
N THR A 59 -6.77 -1.61 10.56
CA THR A 59 -5.75 -2.23 11.43
C THR A 59 -4.35 -2.00 10.89
N LEU A 60 -4.16 -2.16 9.57
CA LEU A 60 -2.87 -1.88 8.92
C LEU A 60 -2.48 -0.40 9.06
N ALA A 61 -3.42 0.52 8.83
CA ALA A 61 -3.15 1.95 8.98
C ALA A 61 -2.75 2.33 10.41
N ARG A 62 -3.52 1.89 11.40
CA ARG A 62 -3.23 2.13 12.81
C ARG A 62 -1.88 1.56 13.22
N ALA A 63 -1.58 0.33 12.82
CA ALA A 63 -0.30 -0.32 13.14
C ALA A 63 0.88 0.46 12.54
N MET A 64 0.81 0.81 11.26
CA MET A 64 1.91 1.52 10.60
C MET A 64 2.11 2.93 11.15
N ASN A 65 1.01 3.65 11.42
CA ASN A 65 1.08 4.99 12.03
C ASN A 65 1.67 4.92 13.45
N ALA A 66 1.36 3.88 14.22
CA ALA A 66 1.91 3.70 15.57
C ALA A 66 3.43 3.46 15.58
N ILE A 67 3.97 2.76 14.58
CA ILE A 67 5.41 2.44 14.49
C ILE A 67 6.21 3.40 13.61
N GLY A 68 5.57 4.45 13.07
CA GLY A 68 6.21 5.42 12.17
C GLY A 68 6.51 4.88 10.77
N GLY A 69 5.93 3.73 10.40
CA GLY A 69 5.92 3.22 9.03
C GLY A 69 4.80 3.87 8.21
N LYS A 70 4.48 3.31 7.05
CA LYS A 70 3.40 3.83 6.18
C LYS A 70 2.45 2.73 5.74
N SER A 71 1.15 2.98 5.82
CA SER A 71 0.15 2.15 5.13
C SER A 71 -0.25 2.77 3.79
N ASN A 72 -0.79 1.95 2.91
CA ASN A 72 -1.22 2.34 1.57
C ASN A 72 -2.68 1.93 1.33
N THR A 73 -3.49 2.86 0.83
CA THR A 73 -4.93 2.67 0.57
C THR A 73 -5.25 1.61 -0.48
N GLY A 74 -4.31 1.30 -1.36
CA GLY A 74 -4.64 0.61 -2.61
C GLY A 74 -5.56 1.43 -3.51
N GLU A 75 -6.09 0.78 -4.54
CA GLU A 75 -6.88 1.40 -5.62
C GLU A 75 -8.35 1.69 -5.28
N GLY A 76 -8.77 1.49 -4.03
CA GLY A 76 -10.19 1.48 -3.66
C GLY A 76 -10.76 2.78 -3.11
N GLY A 77 -9.93 3.82 -2.98
CA GLY A 77 -10.24 4.99 -2.17
C GLY A 77 -10.05 4.72 -0.67
N GLU A 78 -10.44 5.69 0.15
CA GLU A 78 -10.41 5.60 1.61
C GLU A 78 -11.57 6.43 2.18
N GLU A 79 -12.19 5.97 3.26
CA GLU A 79 -13.36 6.65 3.81
C GLU A 79 -12.99 7.99 4.46
N ALA A 80 -13.72 9.06 4.13
CA ALA A 80 -13.39 10.42 4.53
C ALA A 80 -13.41 10.66 6.04
N ASP A 81 -14.14 9.85 6.81
CA ASP A 81 -14.13 9.93 8.27
C ASP A 81 -12.73 9.67 8.87
N ARG A 82 -11.88 8.93 8.14
CA ARG A 82 -10.49 8.67 8.53
C ARG A 82 -9.58 9.89 8.36
N TYR A 83 -10.06 10.98 7.78
CA TYR A 83 -9.32 12.24 7.65
C TYR A 83 -9.60 13.22 8.78
N LEU A 84 -10.73 13.05 9.46
CA LEU A 84 -11.16 13.96 10.52
C LEU A 84 -10.26 13.80 11.75
N PRO A 85 -9.80 14.91 12.36
CA PRO A 85 -9.02 14.85 13.58
C PRO A 85 -9.83 14.19 14.71
N LEU A 86 -9.12 13.60 15.65
CA LEU A 86 -9.72 13.08 16.88
C LEU A 86 -10.24 14.25 17.76
N PRO A 87 -11.12 13.98 18.74
CA PRO A 87 -11.67 15.03 19.62
C PRO A 87 -10.61 15.84 20.38
N ASP A 88 -9.42 15.28 20.60
CA ASP A 88 -8.28 15.95 21.24
C ASP A 88 -7.42 16.78 20.27
N GLY A 89 -7.83 16.87 18.99
CA GLY A 89 -7.09 17.54 17.92
C GLY A 89 -5.98 16.70 17.31
N GLY A 90 -5.77 15.47 17.78
CA GLY A 90 -4.80 14.53 17.25
C GLY A 90 -5.13 14.08 15.82
N LYS A 91 -4.09 13.67 15.07
CA LYS A 91 -4.29 13.05 13.75
C LYS A 91 -5.02 11.72 13.93
N ASN A 92 -5.96 11.43 13.03
CA ASN A 92 -6.64 10.15 13.02
C ASN A 92 -5.65 9.01 12.71
N PRO A 93 -5.46 8.04 13.61
CA PRO A 93 -4.52 6.94 13.39
C PRO A 93 -4.99 5.98 12.30
N GLU A 94 -6.25 6.10 11.86
CA GLU A 94 -6.80 5.30 10.79
C GLU A 94 -6.45 5.85 9.42
N ARG A 95 -5.99 7.10 9.27
CA ARG A 95 -5.61 7.66 7.96
C ARG A 95 -4.43 6.90 7.35
N SER A 96 -4.52 6.42 6.12
CA SER A 96 -3.35 5.85 5.44
C SER A 96 -2.37 6.93 4.99
N ALA A 97 -1.07 6.71 5.15
CA ALA A 97 -0.06 7.72 4.75
C ALA A 97 0.11 7.80 3.23
N ILE A 98 0.05 6.65 2.53
CA ILE A 98 0.18 6.57 1.07
C ILE A 98 -1.20 6.47 0.45
N LYS A 99 -1.48 7.35 -0.51
CA LYS A 99 -2.72 7.41 -1.29
C LYS A 99 -2.41 6.94 -2.71
N GLN A 100 -3.02 5.86 -3.15
CA GLN A 100 -2.81 5.35 -4.50
C GLN A 100 -3.75 6.01 -5.50
N VAL A 101 -3.22 6.31 -6.70
CA VAL A 101 -3.96 6.74 -7.88
C VAL A 101 -3.77 5.66 -8.94
N ALA A 102 -4.85 4.95 -9.26
CA ALA A 102 -4.86 3.86 -10.25
C ALA A 102 -5.81 4.20 -11.41
N SER A 103 -5.76 3.42 -12.49
CA SER A 103 -6.49 3.67 -13.75
C SER A 103 -7.99 3.96 -13.57
N GLY A 104 -8.68 3.25 -12.68
CA GLY A 104 -10.11 3.47 -12.42
C GLY A 104 -10.45 4.74 -11.63
N ARG A 105 -9.46 5.44 -11.06
CA ARG A 105 -9.63 6.66 -10.24
C ARG A 105 -10.67 6.55 -9.12
N PHE A 106 -10.94 5.34 -8.66
CA PHE A 106 -11.93 5.11 -7.60
C PHE A 106 -11.54 5.83 -6.31
N GLY A 107 -12.47 6.65 -5.80
CA GLY A 107 -12.29 7.43 -4.57
C GLY A 107 -11.18 8.49 -4.64
N VAL A 108 -10.66 8.80 -5.83
CA VAL A 108 -9.67 9.87 -6.02
C VAL A 108 -10.41 11.20 -6.07
N THR A 109 -10.46 11.89 -4.93
CA THR A 109 -11.04 13.22 -4.77
C THR A 109 -9.97 14.22 -4.34
N ALA A 110 -10.27 15.53 -4.41
CA ALA A 110 -9.38 16.55 -3.86
C ALA A 110 -9.09 16.31 -2.37
N GLU A 111 -10.11 15.98 -1.57
CA GLU A 111 -9.98 15.67 -0.15
C GLU A 111 -9.09 14.43 0.10
N TYR A 112 -9.24 13.39 -0.71
CA TYR A 112 -8.39 12.19 -0.65
C TYR A 112 -6.91 12.52 -0.91
N LEU A 113 -6.63 13.34 -1.93
CA LEU A 113 -5.27 13.70 -2.34
C LEU A 113 -4.57 14.61 -1.33
N VAL A 114 -5.26 15.64 -0.80
CA VAL A 114 -4.65 16.54 0.21
C VAL A 114 -4.36 15.83 1.53
N ASN A 115 -4.97 14.67 1.78
CA ASN A 115 -4.71 13.82 2.94
C ASN A 115 -3.63 12.74 2.70
N SER A 116 -2.83 12.87 1.64
CA SER A 116 -1.66 12.04 1.37
C SER A 116 -0.39 12.62 2.01
N ASP A 117 0.46 11.76 2.57
CA ASP A 117 1.87 12.12 2.77
C ASP A 117 2.70 11.71 1.54
N VAL A 118 2.23 10.70 0.79
CA VAL A 118 2.81 10.22 -0.47
C VAL A 118 1.68 9.85 -1.43
N MET A 119 1.75 10.31 -2.68
CA MET A 119 0.89 9.85 -3.76
C MET A 119 1.61 8.76 -4.56
N GLN A 120 0.94 7.61 -4.76
CA GLN A 120 1.47 6.52 -5.57
C GLN A 120 0.68 6.38 -6.87
N ILE A 121 1.31 6.68 -8.00
CA ILE A 121 0.75 6.35 -9.31
C ILE A 121 0.96 4.86 -9.57
N LYS A 122 -0.13 4.09 -9.65
CA LYS A 122 -0.09 2.63 -9.82
C LYS A 122 -0.22 2.24 -11.28
N VAL A 123 0.93 2.20 -11.95
CA VAL A 123 1.01 1.78 -13.36
C VAL A 123 0.64 0.31 -13.55
N ALA A 124 1.12 -0.58 -12.66
CA ALA A 124 0.88 -2.03 -12.77
C ALA A 124 1.00 -2.74 -11.41
N GLN A 125 0.69 -4.04 -11.37
CA GLN A 125 0.93 -4.92 -10.21
C GLN A 125 1.50 -6.27 -10.65
N GLY A 126 2.36 -6.87 -9.82
CA GLY A 126 3.04 -8.12 -10.17
C GLY A 126 2.12 -9.33 -10.44
N ALA A 127 0.93 -9.38 -9.82
CA ALA A 127 0.01 -10.50 -10.03
C ALA A 127 -0.70 -10.49 -11.40
N LYS A 128 -0.87 -9.29 -12.00
CA LYS A 128 -1.54 -9.09 -13.29
C LYS A 128 -1.05 -7.78 -13.94
N PRO A 129 0.17 -7.79 -14.51
CA PRO A 129 0.84 -6.56 -14.92
C PRO A 129 0.21 -5.86 -16.13
N GLY A 130 -0.48 -6.60 -17.01
CA GLY A 130 -1.11 -6.06 -18.22
C GLY A 130 -2.58 -5.67 -18.05
N GLU A 131 -3.12 -5.67 -16.83
CA GLU A 131 -4.56 -5.52 -16.58
C GLU A 131 -4.86 -4.56 -15.42
N GLY A 132 -6.09 -4.04 -15.42
CA GLY A 132 -6.60 -3.17 -14.37
C GLY A 132 -7.09 -3.93 -13.13
N GLY A 133 -7.35 -3.18 -12.05
CA GLY A 133 -7.99 -3.64 -10.82
C GLY A 133 -9.30 -4.40 -11.06
N GLN A 134 -9.60 -5.39 -10.21
CA GLN A 134 -10.87 -6.13 -10.29
C GLN A 134 -11.49 -6.28 -8.90
N LEU A 135 -12.76 -5.91 -8.76
CA LEU A 135 -13.56 -6.15 -7.56
C LEU A 135 -14.91 -6.77 -7.96
N PRO A 136 -15.20 -8.01 -7.56
CA PRO A 136 -16.48 -8.66 -7.86
C PRO A 136 -17.67 -7.88 -7.30
N GLY A 137 -18.78 -7.83 -8.04
CA GLY A 137 -19.93 -7.00 -7.71
C GLY A 137 -20.57 -7.31 -6.35
N HIS A 138 -20.59 -8.58 -5.93
CA HIS A 138 -21.10 -8.97 -4.61
C HIS A 138 -20.26 -8.45 -3.43
N LYS A 139 -19.04 -7.96 -3.68
CA LYS A 139 -18.22 -7.25 -2.68
C LYS A 139 -18.39 -5.73 -2.74
N VAL A 140 -19.12 -5.21 -3.73
CA VAL A 140 -19.38 -3.77 -3.89
C VAL A 140 -20.65 -3.43 -3.12
N ASP A 141 -20.52 -3.39 -1.80
CA ASP A 141 -21.62 -2.97 -0.92
C ASP A 141 -21.87 -1.45 -1.03
N ALA A 142 -22.88 -0.96 -0.30
CA ALA A 142 -23.24 0.46 -0.31
C ALA A 142 -22.11 1.39 0.14
N THR A 143 -21.26 0.94 1.07
CA THR A 143 -20.15 1.74 1.60
C THR A 143 -19.03 1.83 0.56
N ILE A 144 -18.64 0.71 -0.03
CA ILE A 144 -17.63 0.66 -1.09
C ILE A 144 -18.12 1.43 -2.31
N ALA A 145 -19.38 1.23 -2.72
CA ALA A 145 -19.97 1.97 -3.83
C ALA A 145 -19.94 3.48 -3.59
N LYS A 146 -20.26 3.92 -2.37
CA LYS A 146 -20.18 5.34 -1.98
C LYS A 146 -18.76 5.88 -2.07
N VAL A 147 -17.77 5.17 -1.53
CA VAL A 147 -16.35 5.58 -1.56
C VAL A 147 -15.83 5.65 -3.00
N ARG A 148 -16.24 4.71 -3.84
CA ARG A 148 -15.78 4.61 -5.23
C ARG A 148 -16.61 5.42 -6.23
N HIS A 149 -17.66 6.09 -5.78
CA HIS A 149 -18.65 6.76 -6.63
C HIS A 149 -19.21 5.82 -7.72
N SER A 150 -19.49 4.58 -7.34
CA SER A 150 -19.97 3.52 -8.24
C SER A 150 -21.35 3.00 -7.84
N THR A 151 -21.88 2.05 -8.61
CA THR A 151 -23.18 1.43 -8.35
C THR A 151 -23.03 0.22 -7.41
N PRO A 152 -23.81 0.11 -6.32
CA PRO A 152 -23.82 -1.08 -5.47
C PRO A 152 -24.15 -2.36 -6.24
N GLY A 153 -23.48 -3.46 -5.91
CA GLY A 153 -23.70 -4.78 -6.52
C GLY A 153 -23.08 -4.96 -7.91
N VAL A 154 -22.57 -3.90 -8.55
CA VAL A 154 -21.98 -3.96 -9.89
C VAL A 154 -20.49 -4.22 -9.79
N GLY A 155 -19.98 -5.20 -10.55
CA GLY A 155 -18.56 -5.52 -10.60
C GLY A 155 -17.74 -4.35 -11.15
N LEU A 156 -16.59 -4.09 -10.52
CA LEU A 156 -15.68 -3.02 -10.92
C LEU A 156 -14.43 -3.62 -11.55
N ILE A 157 -14.31 -3.46 -12.86
CA ILE A 157 -13.11 -3.79 -13.62
C ILE A 157 -12.52 -2.45 -14.07
N SER A 158 -11.33 -2.13 -13.58
CA SER A 158 -10.64 -0.89 -13.99
C SER A 158 -10.07 -1.06 -15.40
N PRO A 159 -9.96 0.02 -16.19
CA PRO A 159 -9.21 -0.01 -17.44
C PRO A 159 -7.77 -0.51 -17.20
N PRO A 160 -7.16 -1.23 -18.14
CA PRO A 160 -5.74 -1.58 -18.02
C PRO A 160 -4.81 -0.37 -17.97
N PRO A 161 -4.93 0.63 -18.88
CA PRO A 161 -4.08 1.83 -18.81
C PRO A 161 -4.70 2.93 -17.96
N HIS A 162 -3.86 3.83 -17.49
CA HIS A 162 -4.28 5.17 -17.10
C HIS A 162 -4.66 5.94 -18.38
N HIS A 163 -5.89 6.47 -18.46
CA HIS A 163 -6.36 7.17 -19.66
C HIS A 163 -5.76 8.58 -19.85
N ASP A 164 -4.96 9.01 -18.89
CA ASP A 164 -4.20 10.25 -18.84
C ASP A 164 -2.68 9.99 -18.87
N ILE A 165 -2.23 8.75 -19.12
CA ILE A 165 -0.81 8.39 -19.22
C ILE A 165 -0.61 7.44 -20.40
N TYR A 166 -0.23 7.97 -21.57
CA TYR A 166 0.02 7.19 -22.78
C TYR A 166 1.50 7.19 -23.22
N SER A 167 2.31 8.03 -22.59
CA SER A 167 3.72 8.23 -22.87
C SER A 167 4.46 8.62 -21.58
N ILE A 168 5.78 8.82 -21.65
CA ILE A 168 6.58 9.17 -20.47
C ILE A 168 6.38 10.64 -20.08
N GLU A 169 6.07 11.49 -21.05
CA GLU A 169 5.78 12.91 -20.85
C GLU A 169 4.38 13.16 -20.26
N ASP A 170 3.47 12.19 -20.37
CA ASP A 170 2.17 12.23 -19.70
C ASP A 170 2.25 11.87 -18.20
N LEU A 171 3.33 11.19 -17.78
CA LEU A 171 3.55 10.75 -16.39
C LEU A 171 4.11 11.87 -15.51
#